data_AF-A0A822HLM0-F1
#
_entry.id   AF-A0A822HLM0-F1
#
_cell.length_a   1.000
_cell.length_b   1.000
_cell.length_c   1.000
_cell.angle_alpha   90.00
_cell.angle_beta   90.00
_cell.angle_gamma   90.00
#
_symmetry.space_group_name_H-M   'P 1'
#
loop_
_entity.id
_entity.type
_entity.pdbx_description
1 polymer ?
#
loop_
_entity_poly.entity_id
_entity_poly.type
_entity_poly.pdbx_seq_one_letter_code
_entity_poly.pdbx_strand_id
1 'polypeptide(L)'
;SFRYVCKRFDLITNSYNYFNFNFESISKTKFLRICHMIPFEQVVSLTLSDKDKTHGQIQLFISLFDINQFLRLRSLKLIRIESNHLKIFLDYTIHSSLISLSIDSQTLNIGKNPVLTLLSSTIEHYTLQKLDLNIWPKNMKEFQWPVNCTIKYLSIKNSITLNQFYIILEYSPCLQTIIL
;
A
#
# COMPACT_ATOMS: atom_id res chain seq x y z
N SER A 1 -10.56 -12.59 29.80
CA SER A 1 -11.55 -11.60 30.29
C SER A 1 -10.86 -10.77 31.37
N PHE A 2 -10.50 -9.52 31.09
CA PHE A 2 -9.92 -8.61 32.07
C PHE A 2 -11.08 -7.86 32.76
N ARG A 3 -11.27 -8.06 34.06
CA ARG A 3 -12.50 -7.62 34.78
C ARG A 3 -12.36 -6.39 35.67
N TYR A 4 -11.22 -5.71 35.69
CA TYR A 4 -11.06 -4.44 36.43
C TYR A 4 -10.07 -3.54 35.72
N VAL A 5 -10.58 -2.76 34.78
CA VAL A 5 -9.81 -1.82 33.98
C VAL A 5 -10.38 -0.43 34.26
N CYS A 6 -9.53 0.56 34.54
CA CYS A 6 -10.03 1.87 34.98
C CYS A 6 -10.86 2.51 33.85
N LYS A 7 -11.89 3.30 34.19
CA LYS A 7 -12.78 3.96 33.20
C LYS A 7 -12.03 4.67 32.07
N ARG A 8 -10.83 5.20 32.35
CA ARG A 8 -9.96 5.84 31.36
C ARG A 8 -9.35 4.84 30.38
N PHE A 9 -8.95 3.66 30.84
CA PHE A 9 -8.46 2.58 29.98
C PHE A 9 -9.61 1.90 29.23
N ASP A 10 -10.79 1.74 29.84
CA ASP A 10 -12.01 1.33 29.11
C ASP A 10 -12.42 2.33 28.03
N LEU A 11 -12.31 3.63 28.30
CA LEU A 11 -12.54 4.68 27.29
C LEU A 11 -11.47 4.65 26.21
N ILE A 12 -10.21 4.38 26.55
CA ILE A 12 -9.13 4.20 25.57
C ILE A 12 -9.40 2.96 24.71
N THR A 13 -9.68 1.80 25.29
CA THR A 13 -9.93 0.57 24.52
C THR A 13 -11.21 0.63 23.69
N ASN A 14 -12.25 1.33 24.16
CA ASN A 14 -13.51 1.49 23.42
C ASN A 14 -13.50 2.68 22.42
N SER A 15 -12.52 3.58 22.49
CA SER A 15 -12.29 4.64 21.49
C SER A 15 -11.23 4.27 20.44
N TYR A 16 -10.47 3.19 20.67
CA TYR A 16 -9.44 2.63 19.80
C TYR A 16 -9.98 1.55 18.84
N ASN A 17 -11.15 1.78 18.24
CA ASN A 17 -11.62 0.90 17.18
C ASN A 17 -10.85 1.22 15.90
N TYR A 18 -9.63 0.72 15.79
CA TYR A 18 -8.86 0.74 14.54
C TYR A 18 -9.08 -0.54 13.78
N PHE A 19 -9.45 -0.42 12.51
CA PHE A 19 -9.77 -1.57 11.67
C PHE A 19 -8.63 -1.88 10.71
N ASN A 20 -8.32 -3.17 10.62
CA ASN A 20 -7.45 -3.75 9.62
C ASN A 20 -8.30 -4.63 8.70
N PHE A 21 -8.56 -4.14 7.50
CA PHE A 21 -9.33 -4.87 6.51
C PHE A 21 -8.41 -5.62 5.56
N ASN A 22 -8.49 -6.94 5.60
CA ASN A 22 -7.81 -7.80 4.63
C ASN A 22 -8.82 -8.46 3.68
N PHE A 23 -8.84 -7.98 2.44
CA PHE A 23 -9.73 -8.49 1.40
C PHE A 23 -9.04 -9.41 0.39
N GLU A 24 -7.83 -9.91 0.68
CA GLU A 24 -7.03 -10.72 -0.25
C GLU A 24 -7.74 -12.00 -0.74
N SER A 25 -8.62 -12.60 0.09
CA SER A 25 -9.31 -13.86 -0.23
C SER A 25 -10.80 -13.85 0.14
N ILE A 26 -11.40 -12.67 0.23
CA ILE A 26 -12.83 -12.52 0.57
C ILE A 26 -13.72 -12.84 -0.63
N SER A 27 -14.88 -13.46 -0.39
CA SER A 27 -15.90 -13.63 -1.44
C SER A 27 -16.58 -12.28 -1.78
N LYS A 28 -16.97 -12.07 -3.04
CA LYS A 28 -17.66 -10.84 -3.48
C LYS A 28 -18.88 -10.44 -2.64
N THR A 29 -19.71 -11.42 -2.24
CA THR A 29 -20.90 -11.17 -1.41
C THR A 29 -20.54 -10.64 -0.02
N LYS A 30 -19.55 -11.25 0.64
CA LYS A 30 -19.03 -10.76 1.93
C LYS A 30 -18.36 -9.40 1.79
N PHE A 31 -17.60 -9.18 0.71
CA PHE A 31 -16.97 -7.90 0.42
C PHE A 31 -18.00 -6.78 0.35
N LEU A 32 -19.03 -6.92 -0.47
CA LEU A 32 -20.12 -5.94 -0.58
C LEU A 32 -20.80 -5.66 0.76
N ARG A 33 -21.10 -6.71 1.54
CA ARG A 33 -21.70 -6.54 2.88
C ARG A 33 -20.81 -5.74 3.82
N ILE A 34 -19.51 -6.04 3.85
CA ILE A 34 -18.55 -5.31 4.69
C ILE A 34 -18.42 -3.87 4.20
N CYS A 35 -18.33 -3.64 2.89
CA CYS A 35 -18.25 -2.32 2.27
C CYS A 35 -19.36 -1.36 2.75
N HIS A 36 -20.58 -1.84 2.97
CA HIS A 36 -21.67 -1.02 3.54
C HIS A 36 -21.51 -0.66 5.03
N MET A 37 -20.56 -1.28 5.72
CA MET A 37 -20.36 -1.15 7.16
C MET A 37 -18.97 -0.58 7.53
N ILE A 38 -18.13 -0.21 6.56
CA ILE A 38 -16.78 0.26 6.83
C ILE A 38 -16.83 1.66 7.46
N PRO A 39 -16.29 1.86 8.68
CA PRO A 39 -16.06 3.18 9.24
C PRO A 39 -14.71 3.71 8.73
N PHE A 40 -14.71 4.40 7.59
CA PHE A 40 -13.50 4.76 6.82
C PHE A 40 -12.44 5.50 7.64
N GLU A 41 -12.87 6.41 8.52
CA GLU A 41 -12.00 7.23 9.36
C GLU A 41 -11.25 6.41 10.41
N GLN A 42 -11.68 5.17 10.65
CA GLN A 42 -11.11 4.26 11.63
C GLN A 42 -10.23 3.17 10.99
N VAL A 43 -10.15 3.12 9.66
CA VAL A 43 -9.33 2.13 8.96
C VAL A 43 -7.85 2.54 8.99
N VAL A 44 -7.00 1.64 9.50
CA VAL A 44 -5.55 1.85 9.62
C VAL A 44 -4.77 0.98 8.64
N SER A 45 -5.30 -0.18 8.27
CA SER A 45 -4.70 -1.06 7.27
C SER A 45 -5.74 -1.57 6.28
N LEU A 46 -5.41 -1.52 5.00
CA LEU A 46 -6.27 -1.98 3.91
C LEU A 46 -5.47 -2.88 2.96
N THR A 47 -6.00 -4.08 2.70
CA THR A 47 -5.52 -4.96 1.63
C THR A 47 -6.62 -5.16 0.62
N LEU A 48 -6.35 -4.83 -0.64
CA LEU A 48 -7.22 -5.07 -1.78
C LEU A 48 -6.53 -5.99 -2.78
N SER A 49 -7.30 -6.81 -3.48
CA SER A 49 -6.76 -7.86 -4.34
C SER A 49 -7.63 -8.13 -5.55
N ASP A 50 -7.03 -8.23 -6.73
CA ASP A 50 -7.66 -8.76 -7.95
C ASP A 50 -7.10 -10.16 -8.32
N LYS A 51 -6.79 -10.98 -7.31
CA LYS A 51 -6.51 -12.42 -7.47
C LYS A 51 -7.73 -13.22 -7.95
N ASP A 52 -7.52 -14.50 -8.19
CA ASP A 52 -8.48 -15.41 -8.85
C ASP A 52 -9.90 -15.35 -8.25
N LYS A 53 -10.01 -15.32 -6.91
CA LYS A 53 -11.32 -15.27 -6.21
C LYS A 53 -11.89 -13.86 -6.04
N THR A 54 -11.10 -12.84 -6.36
CA THR A 54 -11.41 -11.43 -6.08
C THR A 54 -11.33 -10.54 -7.32
N HIS A 55 -11.39 -11.11 -8.53
CA HIS A 55 -11.31 -10.36 -9.78
C HIS A 55 -12.32 -9.19 -9.86
N GLY A 56 -11.79 -7.98 -10.12
CA GLY A 56 -12.54 -6.72 -10.21
C GLY A 56 -12.89 -6.09 -8.86
N GLN A 57 -12.36 -6.60 -7.75
CA GLN A 57 -12.58 -6.05 -6.42
C GLN A 57 -11.99 -4.65 -6.27
N ILE A 58 -10.79 -4.39 -6.81
CA ILE A 58 -10.16 -3.07 -6.68
C ILE A 58 -11.00 -2.04 -7.45
N GLN A 59 -11.41 -2.36 -8.67
CA GLN A 59 -12.29 -1.51 -9.47
C GLN A 59 -13.61 -1.24 -8.74
N LEU A 60 -14.24 -2.29 -8.19
CA LEU A 60 -15.47 -2.16 -7.42
C LEU A 60 -15.26 -1.27 -6.18
N PHE A 61 -14.15 -1.45 -5.45
CA PHE A 61 -13.82 -0.62 -4.30
C PHE A 61 -13.73 0.86 -4.67
N ILE A 62 -12.98 1.19 -5.73
CA ILE A 62 -12.83 2.57 -6.22
C ILE A 62 -14.16 3.16 -6.68
N SER A 63 -15.05 2.34 -7.26
CA SER A 63 -16.38 2.81 -7.68
C SER A 63 -17.32 3.12 -6.50
N LEU A 64 -17.06 2.52 -5.34
CA LEU A 64 -17.89 2.68 -4.14
C LEU A 64 -17.34 3.74 -3.19
N PHE A 65 -16.02 3.96 -3.19
CA PHE A 65 -15.34 4.76 -2.17
C PHE A 65 -14.30 5.70 -2.75
N ASP A 66 -14.24 6.89 -2.18
CA ASP A 66 -13.08 7.77 -2.34
C ASP A 66 -12.03 7.38 -1.29
N ILE A 67 -10.83 7.00 -1.75
CA ILE A 67 -9.72 6.61 -0.88
C ILE A 67 -9.30 7.74 0.07
N ASN A 68 -9.59 9.01 -0.27
CA ASN A 68 -9.34 10.17 0.60
C ASN A 68 -10.14 10.13 1.92
N GLN A 69 -11.21 9.34 2.00
CA GLN A 69 -11.99 9.14 3.23
C GLN A 69 -11.22 8.35 4.30
N PHE A 70 -10.14 7.66 3.92
CA PHE A 70 -9.33 6.82 4.81
C PHE A 70 -8.24 7.65 5.50
N LEU A 71 -8.63 8.65 6.29
CA LEU A 71 -7.72 9.64 6.90
C LEU A 71 -6.66 9.04 7.84
N ARG A 72 -6.93 7.85 8.40
CA ARG A 72 -6.04 7.16 9.34
C ARG A 72 -5.26 6.01 8.70
N LEU A 73 -5.35 5.83 7.39
CA LEU A 73 -4.67 4.72 6.71
C LEU A 73 -3.16 4.87 6.85
N ARG A 74 -2.54 3.85 7.45
CA ARG A 74 -1.09 3.74 7.63
C ARG A 74 -0.47 2.63 6.81
N SER A 75 -1.27 1.64 6.40
CA SER A 75 -0.81 0.50 5.63
C SER A 75 -1.75 0.21 4.46
N LEU A 76 -1.18 0.12 3.26
CA LEU A 76 -1.91 -0.21 2.04
C LEU A 76 -1.19 -1.35 1.31
N LYS A 77 -1.94 -2.41 1.01
CA LYS A 77 -1.46 -3.54 0.20
C LYS A 77 -2.39 -3.72 -0.99
N LEU A 78 -1.82 -3.65 -2.20
CA LEU A 78 -2.52 -3.76 -3.46
C LEU A 78 -1.98 -4.97 -4.21
N ILE A 79 -2.86 -5.92 -4.53
CA ILE A 79 -2.48 -7.22 -5.06
C ILE A 79 -3.09 -7.43 -6.44
N ARG A 80 -2.23 -7.73 -7.43
CA ARG A 80 -2.59 -7.83 -8.86
C ARG A 80 -3.34 -6.59 -9.38
N ILE A 81 -2.98 -5.41 -8.89
CA ILE A 81 -3.60 -4.16 -9.31
C ILE A 81 -3.22 -3.80 -10.75
N GLU A 82 -4.15 -3.21 -11.51
CA GLU A 82 -3.89 -2.68 -12.85
C GLU A 82 -3.33 -1.24 -12.82
N SER A 83 -2.58 -0.84 -13.86
CA SER A 83 -1.88 0.46 -13.91
C SER A 83 -2.78 1.69 -13.70
N ASN A 84 -3.97 1.68 -14.31
CA ASN A 84 -4.97 2.74 -14.21
C ASN A 84 -5.48 2.91 -12.77
N HIS A 85 -5.75 1.81 -12.08
CA HIS A 85 -6.19 1.82 -10.68
C HIS A 85 -5.04 2.16 -9.73
N LEU A 86 -3.83 1.68 -10.01
CA LEU A 86 -2.65 1.99 -9.20
C LEU A 86 -2.40 3.50 -9.13
N LYS A 87 -2.55 4.21 -10.26
CA LYS A 87 -2.41 5.67 -10.29
C LYS A 87 -3.26 6.36 -9.22
N ILE A 88 -4.52 5.95 -9.04
CA ILE A 88 -5.46 6.53 -8.08
C ILE A 88 -4.93 6.40 -6.64
N PHE A 89 -4.37 5.24 -6.30
CA PHE A 89 -3.79 5.04 -4.98
C PHE A 89 -2.48 5.81 -4.80
N LEU A 90 -1.63 5.89 -5.83
CA LEU A 90 -0.39 6.66 -5.76
C LEU A 90 -0.66 8.16 -5.57
N ASP A 91 -1.62 8.71 -6.31
CA ASP A 91 -2.06 10.11 -6.16
C ASP A 91 -2.54 10.38 -4.72
N TYR A 92 -3.28 9.46 -4.12
CA TYR A 92 -3.66 9.53 -2.69
C TYR A 92 -2.43 9.49 -1.76
N THR A 93 -1.46 8.62 -2.03
CA THR A 93 -0.35 8.41 -1.11
C THR A 93 0.50 9.67 -0.87
N ILE A 94 0.59 10.57 -1.87
CA ILE A 94 1.33 11.84 -1.80
C ILE A 94 0.81 12.77 -0.69
N HIS A 95 -0.48 12.70 -0.36
CA HIS A 95 -1.11 13.54 0.67
C HIS A 95 -1.48 12.76 1.92
N SER A 96 -1.18 11.46 1.94
CA SER A 96 -1.54 10.56 3.02
C SER A 96 -0.45 10.50 4.09
N SER A 97 -0.81 9.92 5.24
CA SER A 97 0.15 9.64 6.31
C SER A 97 0.63 8.19 6.29
N LEU A 98 0.66 7.59 5.10
CA LEU A 98 0.97 6.18 4.88
C LEU A 98 2.41 5.85 5.32
N ILE A 99 2.54 4.75 6.07
CA ILE A 99 3.81 4.26 6.61
C ILE A 99 4.29 3.04 5.82
N SER A 100 3.35 2.23 5.32
CA SER A 100 3.63 0.98 4.63
C SER A 100 2.85 0.88 3.33
N LEU A 101 3.56 0.60 2.23
CA LEU A 101 2.99 0.38 0.91
C LEU A 101 3.49 -0.96 0.35
N SER A 102 2.58 -1.80 -0.10
CA SER A 102 2.88 -3.05 -0.79
C SER A 102 2.15 -3.08 -2.12
N ILE A 103 2.89 -3.24 -3.22
CA ILE A 103 2.35 -3.25 -4.58
C ILE A 103 2.80 -4.55 -5.24
N ASP A 104 1.83 -5.38 -5.57
CA ASP A 104 1.99 -6.54 -6.45
C ASP A 104 1.21 -6.28 -7.74
N SER A 105 1.95 -6.08 -8.83
CA SER A 105 1.40 -5.66 -10.11
C SER A 105 2.25 -6.22 -11.24
N GLN A 106 2.02 -7.50 -11.54
CA GLN A 106 2.76 -8.27 -12.54
C GLN A 106 2.31 -7.97 -13.98
N THR A 107 1.19 -7.27 -14.15
CA THR A 107 0.58 -6.96 -15.46
C THR A 107 0.74 -5.50 -15.86
N LEU A 108 1.61 -4.73 -15.19
CA LEU A 108 1.95 -3.35 -15.53
C LEU A 108 2.59 -3.29 -16.93
N ASN A 109 1.77 -3.28 -17.98
CA ASN A 109 2.20 -3.04 -19.35
C ASN A 109 2.37 -1.53 -19.53
N ILE A 110 3.46 -0.99 -18.96
CA ILE A 110 3.73 0.44 -18.92
C ILE A 110 4.37 0.84 -20.24
N GLY A 111 3.54 1.01 -21.26
CA GLY A 111 3.87 1.86 -22.39
C GLY A 111 3.89 3.31 -21.91
N LYS A 112 5.07 3.80 -21.51
CA LYS A 112 5.39 5.17 -21.02
C LYS A 112 5.02 5.47 -19.57
N ASN A 113 5.70 6.50 -19.05
CA ASN A 113 6.36 6.68 -17.75
C ASN A 113 5.51 7.16 -16.51
N PRO A 114 4.24 7.60 -16.58
CA PRO A 114 3.68 8.45 -15.51
C PRO A 114 3.41 7.71 -14.20
N VAL A 115 3.09 6.40 -14.25
CA VAL A 115 2.85 5.62 -13.03
C VAL A 115 4.16 5.34 -12.29
N LEU A 116 5.27 5.13 -13.01
CA LEU A 116 6.59 4.93 -12.40
C LEU A 116 7.13 6.23 -11.80
N THR A 117 6.92 7.37 -12.46
CA THR A 117 7.27 8.67 -11.87
C THR A 117 6.47 8.96 -10.62
N LEU A 118 5.15 8.69 -10.62
CA LEU A 118 4.31 8.83 -9.43
C LEU A 118 4.73 7.88 -8.30
N LEU A 119 5.11 6.64 -8.64
CA LEU A 119 5.63 5.69 -7.66
C LEU A 119 6.94 6.18 -7.04
N SER A 120 7.83 6.75 -7.86
CA SER A 120 9.08 7.35 -7.37
C SER A 120 8.79 8.50 -6.39
N SER A 121 7.90 9.43 -6.76
CA SER A 121 7.45 10.51 -5.86
C SER A 121 6.76 10.01 -4.59
N THR A 122 6.02 8.89 -4.69
CA THR A 122 5.40 8.24 -3.52
C THR A 122 6.44 7.69 -2.56
N ILE A 123 7.53 7.14 -3.09
CA ILE A 123 8.62 6.55 -2.30
C ILE A 123 9.47 7.63 -1.62
N GLU A 124 9.60 8.80 -2.25
CA GLU A 124 10.23 9.97 -1.66
C GLU A 124 9.45 10.52 -0.45
N HIS A 125 8.16 10.18 -0.31
CA HIS A 125 7.31 10.72 0.75
C HIS A 125 7.84 10.39 2.16
N TYR A 126 7.95 11.42 2.99
CA TYR A 126 8.66 11.38 4.27
C TYR A 126 8.06 10.44 5.33
N THR A 127 6.79 10.04 5.19
CA THR A 127 6.15 9.12 6.13
C THR A 127 6.38 7.65 5.79
N LEU A 128 6.74 7.35 4.55
CA LEU A 128 6.79 5.98 4.04
C LEU A 128 8.07 5.28 4.49
N GLN A 129 7.93 4.32 5.40
CA GLN A 129 9.06 3.60 5.99
C GLN A 129 9.18 2.15 5.50
N LYS A 130 8.11 1.57 4.97
CA LYS A 130 8.07 0.18 4.49
C LYS A 130 7.56 0.13 3.06
N LEU A 131 8.32 -0.52 2.19
CA LEU A 131 7.97 -0.71 0.80
C LEU A 131 8.17 -2.17 0.40
N ASP A 132 7.13 -2.79 -0.17
CA ASP A 132 7.19 -4.11 -0.80
C ASP A 132 6.76 -4.00 -2.26
N LEU A 133 7.70 -4.19 -3.19
CA LEU A 133 7.48 -4.09 -4.63
C LEU A 133 7.59 -5.45 -5.30
N ASN A 134 6.52 -5.83 -5.98
CA ASN A 134 6.50 -6.91 -6.96
C ASN A 134 5.94 -6.38 -8.29
N ILE A 135 6.79 -5.68 -9.05
CA ILE A 135 6.47 -5.12 -10.37
C ILE A 135 7.27 -5.78 -11.49
N TRP A 136 6.70 -5.93 -12.68
CA TRP A 136 7.32 -6.64 -13.80
C TRP A 136 8.78 -6.20 -14.06
N PRO A 137 9.77 -7.11 -14.30
CA PRO A 137 11.19 -6.75 -14.34
C PRO A 137 11.57 -5.69 -15.37
N LYS A 138 10.82 -5.60 -16.48
CA LYS A 138 11.01 -4.53 -17.48
C LYS A 138 10.82 -3.15 -16.85
N ASN A 139 9.80 -2.99 -16.02
CA ASN A 139 9.50 -1.73 -15.35
C ASN A 139 10.55 -1.39 -14.31
N MET A 140 11.12 -2.39 -13.63
CA MET A 140 12.24 -2.15 -12.71
C MET A 140 13.42 -1.52 -13.43
N LYS A 141 13.78 -1.97 -14.64
CA LYS A 141 14.89 -1.40 -15.42
C LYS A 141 14.70 0.08 -15.76
N GLU A 142 13.46 0.50 -15.97
CA GLU A 142 13.09 1.88 -16.28
C GLU A 142 12.83 2.73 -15.03
N PHE A 143 12.63 2.08 -13.87
CA PHE A 143 12.31 2.74 -12.62
C PHE A 143 13.50 3.54 -12.06
N GLN A 144 13.30 4.84 -11.88
CA GLN A 144 14.26 5.72 -11.23
C GLN A 144 13.96 5.75 -9.73
N TRP A 145 14.92 5.24 -8.95
CA TRP A 145 14.84 5.28 -7.50
C TRP A 145 14.97 6.73 -7.01
N PRO A 146 14.07 7.22 -6.14
CA PRO A 146 14.13 8.59 -5.66
C PRO A 146 15.33 8.79 -4.72
N VAL A 147 15.86 10.01 -4.70
CA VAL A 147 16.98 10.40 -3.84
C VAL A 147 16.45 10.68 -2.43
N ASN A 148 17.20 10.27 -1.39
CA ASN A 148 16.89 10.56 0.03
C ASN A 148 15.53 10.03 0.53
N CYS A 149 15.23 8.76 0.25
CA CYS A 149 14.01 8.16 0.79
C CYS A 149 14.13 7.82 2.28
N THR A 150 13.00 7.85 3.00
CA THR A 150 12.90 7.53 4.43
C THR A 150 12.65 6.04 4.70
N ILE A 151 12.74 5.21 3.66
CA ILE A 151 12.50 3.78 3.73
C ILE A 151 13.51 3.13 4.67
N LYS A 152 12.98 2.36 5.62
CA LYS A 152 13.75 1.51 6.53
C LYS A 152 13.69 0.04 6.14
N TYR A 153 12.58 -0.39 5.54
CA TYR A 153 12.35 -1.78 5.15
C TYR A 153 11.94 -1.84 3.69
N LEU A 154 12.78 -2.47 2.88
CA LEU A 154 12.55 -2.68 1.45
C LEU A 154 12.47 -4.16 1.13
N SER A 155 11.41 -4.56 0.45
CA SER A 155 11.25 -5.88 -0.16
C SER A 155 11.05 -5.68 -1.66
N ILE A 156 11.88 -6.29 -2.48
CA ILE A 156 11.73 -6.32 -3.93
C ILE A 156 11.69 -7.79 -4.34
N LYS A 157 10.56 -8.26 -4.86
CA LYS A 157 10.39 -9.68 -5.22
C LYS A 157 10.92 -10.06 -6.60
N ASN A 158 11.39 -9.08 -7.37
CA ASN A 158 11.84 -9.29 -8.75
C ASN A 158 13.35 -9.09 -8.87
N SER A 159 13.93 -9.69 -9.90
CA SER A 159 15.35 -9.55 -10.19
C SER A 159 15.70 -8.08 -10.43
N ILE A 160 16.59 -7.53 -9.60
CA ILE A 160 17.25 -6.26 -9.82
C ILE A 160 18.68 -6.48 -10.31
N THR A 161 19.21 -5.53 -11.06
CA THR A 161 20.63 -5.51 -11.44
C THR A 161 21.48 -5.05 -10.25
N LEU A 162 22.76 -5.42 -10.27
CA LEU A 162 23.71 -4.96 -9.25
C LEU A 162 23.81 -3.43 -9.20
N ASN A 163 23.73 -2.76 -10.36
CA ASN A 163 23.74 -1.29 -10.41
C ASN A 163 22.52 -0.68 -9.70
N GLN A 164 21.32 -1.24 -9.91
CA GLN A 164 20.13 -0.78 -9.20
C GLN A 164 20.22 -1.01 -7.70
N PHE A 165 20.81 -2.13 -7.28
CA PHE A 165 21.07 -2.38 -5.87
C PHE A 165 21.97 -1.30 -5.26
N TYR A 166 23.07 -0.92 -5.93
CA TYR A 166 23.93 0.17 -5.47
C TYR A 166 23.18 1.50 -5.38
N ILE A 167 22.41 1.86 -6.41
CA ILE A 167 21.59 3.08 -6.42
C ILE A 167 20.61 3.09 -5.24
N ILE A 168 19.94 1.97 -4.97
CA ILE A 168 19.02 1.83 -3.84
C ILE A 168 19.75 2.10 -2.52
N LEU A 169 20.92 1.49 -2.31
CA LEU A 169 21.70 1.68 -1.09
C LEU A 169 22.18 3.12 -0.93
N GLU A 170 22.66 3.74 -2.01
CA GLU A 170 23.15 5.11 -2.01
C GLU A 170 22.03 6.11 -1.68
N TYR A 171 20.83 5.90 -2.23
CA TYR A 171 19.71 6.83 -2.12
C TYR A 171 18.75 6.53 -0.96
N SER A 172 18.99 5.46 -0.20
CA SER A 172 18.17 5.04 0.95
C SER A 172 18.99 5.05 2.25
N PRO A 173 19.41 6.22 2.75
CA PRO A 173 20.32 6.31 3.90
C PRO A 173 19.72 5.75 5.21
N CYS A 174 18.39 5.67 5.30
CA CYS A 174 17.67 5.13 6.46
C CYS A 174 17.43 3.61 6.38
N LEU A 175 17.90 2.93 5.34
CA LEU A 175 17.59 1.54 5.09
C LEU A 175 18.23 0.62 6.13
N GLN A 176 17.40 -0.19 6.79
CA GLN A 176 17.80 -1.15 7.82
C GLN A 176 17.72 -2.58 7.34
N THR A 177 16.80 -2.86 6.42
CA THR A 177 16.57 -4.21 5.90
C THR A 177 16.21 -4.14 4.43
N ILE A 178 16.90 -4.96 3.64
CA ILE A 178 16.58 -5.23 2.24
C ILE A 178 16.36 -6.72 2.04
N ILE A 179 15.27 -7.06 1.36
CA ILE A 179 14.93 -8.42 0.93
C ILE A 179 14.80 -8.39 -0.58
N LEU A 180 15.57 -9.24 -1.25
CA LEU A 180 15.61 -9.39 -2.71
C LEU A 180 15.16 -10.81 -3.09
#